data_AF-A0A3M1R8N0-F1
#
_entry.id   AF-A0A3M1R8N0-F1
#
_cell.length_a   1.000
_cell.length_b   1.000
_cell.length_c   1.000
_cell.angle_alpha   90.00
_cell.angle_beta   90.00
_cell.angle_gamma   90.00
#
_symmetry.space_group_name_H-M   'P 1'
#
loop_
_entity.id
_entity.type
_entity.pdbx_description
1 polymer ?
#
loop_
_entity_poly.entity_id
_entity_poly.type
_entity_poly.pdbx_seq_one_letter_code
_entity_poly.pdbx_strand_id
1 'polypeptide(L)'
;MLPYGRAYSGIRTLIFSGFLLGWSIFSAGAGDFHYANTLLCSDCHVIHYSETHLYGGGPGPDPFLAPGGPFPYLLKNTQSQICLSCHDGRTDTPDVRGTNTNSYVRAAGQLNVQGDGVEGTGHTLGSTAAPPGGTWSNPGLQCQHCHDPHGNAYYRNLVPNPGTGSGKYVTYMTGTTYSGTYAIQQLADTPMATHYAASNIRYRQTQVSSTDFGLSEWCSGCHGNFHGAGGAANMGGSASGDTGTTPWLRHPTRDVTMAEGVANQHIDPSHWFSALASRVPVVSPSGTIPGTAGTSDNEVFCGSCHKAHGSPNRKGLIFDDETTATLEDGTSMLQTCQQCHYQ
;
A
#
# COMPACT_ATOMS: atom_id res chain seq x y z
N MET A 1 5.60 87.74 -28.22
CA MET A 1 4.36 88.11 -27.52
C MET A 1 3.48 86.88 -27.46
N LEU A 2 3.32 86.27 -26.27
CA LEU A 2 2.30 85.28 -25.82
C LEU A 2 2.01 84.04 -26.72
N PRO A 3 1.41 82.92 -26.23
CA PRO A 3 1.23 82.46 -24.85
C PRO A 3 1.51 80.94 -24.61
N TYR A 4 1.70 80.61 -23.32
CA TYR A 4 1.12 79.49 -22.55
C TYR A 4 0.99 78.05 -23.12
N GLY A 5 1.65 77.11 -22.41
CA GLY A 5 0.93 76.21 -21.50
C GLY A 5 0.69 74.76 -21.94
N ARG A 6 1.23 73.80 -21.16
CA ARG A 6 0.47 72.82 -20.36
C ARG A 6 1.39 71.78 -19.71
N ALA A 7 1.16 71.56 -18.42
CA ALA A 7 1.71 70.48 -17.62
C ALA A 7 1.01 69.15 -17.98
N TYR A 8 1.77 68.06 -17.99
CA TYR A 8 1.23 66.71 -17.78
C TYR A 8 2.14 65.92 -16.83
N SER A 9 1.54 65.54 -15.70
CA SER A 9 2.06 64.66 -14.66
C SER A 9 2.11 63.22 -15.17
N GLY A 10 3.30 62.66 -15.34
CA GLY A 10 3.51 61.25 -15.66
C GLY A 10 3.66 60.42 -14.38
N ILE A 11 2.62 59.65 -14.06
CA ILE A 11 2.61 58.59 -13.05
C ILE A 11 3.69 57.56 -13.39
N ARG A 12 4.63 57.34 -12.47
CA ARG A 12 5.61 56.25 -12.54
C ARG A 12 4.97 54.98 -11.99
N THR A 13 4.57 54.07 -12.89
CA THR A 13 4.19 52.70 -12.53
C THR A 13 5.44 51.94 -12.09
N LEU A 14 5.56 51.69 -10.79
CA LEU A 14 6.52 50.76 -10.20
C LEU A 14 6.03 49.33 -10.47
N ILE A 15 6.66 48.65 -11.43
CA ILE A 15 6.49 47.20 -11.64
C ILE A 15 7.25 46.48 -10.53
N PHE A 16 6.54 46.01 -9.50
CA PHE A 16 7.08 45.03 -8.57
C PHE A 16 7.09 43.67 -9.26
N SER A 17 8.26 43.27 -9.77
CA SER A 17 8.53 41.87 -10.14
C SER A 17 8.52 41.03 -8.85
N GLY A 18 7.37 40.45 -8.54
CA GLY A 18 7.21 39.46 -7.49
C GLY A 18 8.04 38.23 -7.84
N PHE A 19 9.15 38.05 -7.14
CA PHE A 19 9.91 36.80 -7.12
C PHE A 19 9.01 35.74 -6.48
N LEU A 20 8.31 34.96 -7.30
CA LEU A 20 7.67 33.72 -6.87
C LEU A 20 8.79 32.78 -6.43
N LEU A 21 9.09 32.77 -5.13
CA LEU A 21 9.76 31.66 -4.48
C LEU A 21 8.86 30.43 -4.69
N GLY A 22 9.15 29.70 -5.76
CA GLY A 22 8.66 28.34 -5.93
C GLY A 22 9.21 27.53 -4.77
N TRP A 23 8.38 27.31 -3.76
CA TRP A 23 8.63 26.28 -2.77
C TRP A 23 8.66 24.97 -3.53
N SER A 24 9.85 24.39 -3.69
CA SER A 24 10.00 23.01 -4.09
C SER A 24 9.22 22.17 -3.10
N ILE A 25 8.10 21.63 -3.56
CA ILE A 25 7.34 20.62 -2.86
C ILE A 25 8.31 19.44 -2.75
N PHE A 26 8.87 19.20 -1.57
CA PHE A 26 9.62 17.97 -1.33
C PHE A 26 8.64 16.84 -1.59
N SER A 27 8.87 16.08 -2.67
CA SER A 27 8.16 14.82 -2.86
C SER A 27 8.36 14.01 -1.59
N ALA A 28 7.27 13.65 -0.93
CA ALA A 28 7.32 12.62 0.10
C ALA A 28 8.02 11.41 -0.51
N GLY A 29 9.19 11.06 0.03
CA GLY A 29 9.93 9.89 -0.40
C GLY A 29 9.25 8.66 0.18
N ALA A 30 8.90 7.68 -0.66
CA ALA A 30 8.30 6.48 -0.13
C ALA A 30 9.34 5.71 0.69
N GLY A 31 8.93 5.24 1.87
CA GLY A 31 9.82 4.54 2.78
C GLY A 31 10.77 5.49 3.48
N ASP A 32 10.28 6.13 4.53
CA ASP A 32 10.92 7.16 5.36
C ASP A 32 12.41 6.94 5.66
N PHE A 33 12.85 5.67 5.77
CA PHE A 33 14.24 5.28 5.99
C PHE A 33 15.00 4.90 4.71
N HIS A 34 14.31 4.39 3.69
CA HIS A 34 14.89 3.85 2.47
C HIS A 34 14.99 4.86 1.32
N TYR A 35 15.00 6.17 1.58
CA TYR A 35 15.00 7.18 0.53
C TYR A 35 16.15 8.19 0.65
N ALA A 36 16.82 8.44 -0.47
CA ALA A 36 17.86 9.47 -0.61
C ALA A 36 18.93 9.43 0.50
N ASN A 37 18.96 10.43 1.37
CA ASN A 37 20.00 10.61 2.40
C ASN A 37 19.77 9.78 3.67
N THR A 38 18.63 9.12 3.83
CA THR A 38 18.37 8.24 4.98
C THR A 38 18.82 6.80 4.70
N LEU A 39 18.99 6.42 3.43
CA LEU A 39 19.46 5.09 3.04
C LEU A 39 21.00 5.06 3.10
N LEU A 40 21.55 4.49 4.18
CA LEU A 40 22.99 4.31 4.30
C LEU A 40 23.40 2.94 3.74
N CYS A 41 24.26 2.93 2.72
CA CYS A 41 24.73 1.68 2.10
C CYS A 41 25.34 0.72 3.12
N SER A 42 26.01 1.26 4.14
CA SER A 42 26.65 0.50 5.21
C SER A 42 25.67 -0.24 6.11
N ASP A 43 24.36 0.02 6.05
CA ASP A 43 23.39 -0.72 6.86
C ASP A 43 23.15 -2.12 6.27
N CYS A 44 23.17 -2.22 4.94
CA CYS A 44 22.91 -3.47 4.20
C CYS A 44 24.18 -4.12 3.62
N HIS A 45 25.19 -3.32 3.29
CA HIS A 45 26.41 -3.74 2.60
C HIS A 45 27.65 -3.67 3.49
N VAL A 46 28.64 -4.49 3.16
CA VAL A 46 29.94 -4.56 3.80
C VAL A 46 31.03 -4.74 2.75
N ILE A 47 32.06 -3.88 2.79
CA ILE A 47 33.18 -3.96 1.84
C ILE A 47 34.12 -5.11 2.22
N HIS A 48 34.36 -5.30 3.52
CA HIS A 48 35.22 -6.35 4.05
C HIS A 48 34.41 -7.25 4.99
N TYR A 49 34.08 -8.46 4.54
CA TYR A 49 33.28 -9.43 5.31
C TYR A 49 33.95 -9.95 6.60
N SER A 50 35.09 -9.39 6.95
CA SER A 50 35.87 -9.63 8.17
C SER A 50 35.90 -8.41 9.09
N GLU A 51 35.01 -7.41 8.92
CA GLU A 51 34.94 -6.26 9.80
C GLU A 51 34.68 -6.70 11.25
N THR A 52 35.72 -6.60 12.07
CA THR A 52 35.70 -6.87 13.51
C THR A 52 35.43 -5.61 14.34
N HIS A 53 35.02 -4.52 13.67
CA HIS A 53 34.65 -3.26 14.29
C HIS A 53 33.25 -2.84 13.87
N LEU A 54 32.54 -2.20 14.80
CA LEU A 54 31.26 -1.55 14.52
C LEU A 54 31.47 -0.30 13.67
N TYR A 55 30.44 0.13 12.93
CA TYR A 55 30.48 1.34 12.11
C TYR A 55 30.91 2.60 12.89
N GLY A 56 30.57 2.68 14.18
CA GLY A 56 31.01 3.75 15.09
C GLY A 56 32.47 3.66 15.55
N GLY A 57 33.28 2.77 14.99
CA GLY A 57 34.68 2.52 15.39
C GLY A 57 34.84 1.73 16.69
N GLY A 58 33.74 1.23 17.26
CA GLY A 58 33.75 0.40 18.47
C GLY A 58 34.30 -1.01 18.18
N PRO A 59 34.93 -1.67 19.17
CA PRO A 59 35.39 -3.04 19.02
C PRO A 59 34.21 -4.02 18.94
N GLY A 60 34.29 -5.02 18.06
CA GLY A 60 33.32 -6.11 17.97
C GLY A 60 32.85 -6.36 16.53
N PRO A 61 32.57 -7.63 16.15
CA PRO A 61 32.07 -7.94 14.82
C PRO A 61 30.72 -7.25 14.60
N ASP A 62 30.49 -6.77 13.38
CA ASP A 62 29.18 -6.24 13.01
C ASP A 62 28.11 -7.33 13.23
N PRO A 63 27.10 -7.08 14.10
CA PRO A 63 26.11 -8.08 14.49
C PRO A 63 25.20 -8.51 13.34
N PHE A 64 25.23 -7.79 12.21
CA PHE A 64 24.43 -8.10 11.02
C PHE A 64 25.15 -8.97 10.00
N LEU A 65 26.44 -9.27 10.19
CA LEU A 65 27.17 -10.20 9.33
C LEU A 65 26.72 -11.64 9.59
N ALA A 66 26.00 -12.21 8.64
CA ALA A 66 25.60 -13.61 8.73
C ALA A 66 26.79 -14.57 8.49
N PRO A 67 26.77 -15.77 9.10
CA PRO A 67 27.73 -16.80 8.75
C PRO A 67 27.56 -17.23 7.28
N GLY A 68 28.67 -17.63 6.65
CA GLY A 68 28.64 -18.17 5.27
C GLY A 68 28.74 -17.13 4.15
N GLY A 69 28.98 -15.87 4.46
CA GLY A 69 29.36 -14.87 3.45
C GLY A 69 30.81 -15.03 2.95
N PRO A 70 31.27 -14.14 2.05
CA PRO A 70 30.57 -12.97 1.54
C PRO A 70 29.38 -13.33 0.64
N PHE A 71 28.35 -12.48 0.68
CA PHE A 71 27.17 -12.63 -0.19
C PHE A 71 27.32 -11.78 -1.46
N PRO A 72 26.60 -12.12 -2.56
CA PRO A 72 26.57 -11.28 -3.76
C PRO A 72 26.24 -9.82 -3.45
N TYR A 73 26.75 -8.91 -4.27
CA TYR A 73 26.55 -7.46 -4.12
C TYR A 73 27.02 -6.90 -2.77
N LEU A 74 28.01 -7.53 -2.14
CA LEU A 74 28.59 -7.08 -0.87
C LEU A 74 27.57 -7.04 0.27
N LEU A 75 26.50 -7.84 0.22
CA LEU A 75 25.50 -7.85 1.27
C LEU A 75 26.03 -8.49 2.55
N LYS A 76 25.58 -8.00 3.71
CA LYS A 76 25.88 -8.58 5.04
C LYS A 76 25.14 -9.89 5.32
N ASN A 77 24.09 -10.17 4.56
CA ASN A 77 23.28 -11.37 4.69
C ASN A 77 22.64 -11.73 3.34
N THR A 78 21.95 -12.86 3.26
CA THR A 78 21.01 -13.13 2.17
C THR A 78 19.94 -12.04 2.10
N GLN A 79 19.34 -11.89 0.92
CA GLN A 79 18.57 -10.70 0.62
C GLN A 79 17.32 -10.48 1.49
N SER A 80 16.50 -11.50 1.76
CA SER A 80 15.37 -11.28 2.68
C SER A 80 15.86 -11.13 4.13
N GLN A 81 16.94 -11.82 4.51
CA GLN A 81 17.45 -11.75 5.88
C GLN A 81 18.08 -10.39 6.21
N ILE A 82 18.62 -9.66 5.23
CA ILE A 82 19.07 -8.28 5.48
C ILE A 82 17.89 -7.33 5.75
N CYS A 83 16.73 -7.55 5.11
CA CYS A 83 15.52 -6.79 5.44
C CYS A 83 14.98 -7.17 6.83
N LEU A 84 14.92 -8.47 7.12
CA LEU A 84 14.39 -8.99 8.39
C LEU A 84 15.29 -8.66 9.59
N SER A 85 16.58 -8.39 9.40
CA SER A 85 17.44 -7.97 10.51
C SER A 85 16.97 -6.67 11.18
N CYS A 86 16.25 -5.84 10.41
CA CYS A 86 15.56 -4.64 10.86
C CYS A 86 14.06 -4.84 11.02
N HIS A 87 13.40 -5.70 10.22
CA HIS A 87 11.94 -5.83 10.19
C HIS A 87 11.36 -7.06 10.91
N ASP A 88 12.17 -7.83 11.64
CA ASP A 88 11.73 -8.97 12.45
C ASP A 88 12.22 -8.76 13.89
N GLY A 89 11.27 -8.63 14.84
CA GLY A 89 11.60 -8.56 16.26
C GLY A 89 12.17 -7.23 16.79
N ARG A 90 12.23 -6.17 15.97
CA ARG A 90 12.73 -4.84 16.37
C ARG A 90 11.62 -3.93 16.89
N THR A 91 11.97 -2.96 17.73
CA THR A 91 11.01 -2.04 18.37
C THR A 91 10.89 -0.67 17.71
N ASP A 92 11.80 -0.34 16.80
CA ASP A 92 11.95 0.96 16.15
C ASP A 92 11.50 0.97 14.68
N THR A 93 11.11 -0.18 14.14
CA THR A 93 10.65 -0.37 12.76
C THR A 93 9.39 -1.25 12.73
N PRO A 94 8.55 -1.19 11.68
CA PRO A 94 7.43 -2.12 11.55
C PRO A 94 7.92 -3.56 11.48
N ASP A 95 7.40 -4.39 12.37
CA ASP A 95 7.61 -5.83 12.31
C ASP A 95 6.75 -6.41 11.19
N VAL A 96 7.34 -7.23 10.33
CA VAL A 96 6.64 -7.84 9.18
C VAL A 96 6.57 -9.36 9.26
N ARG A 97 7.07 -9.96 10.33
CA ARG A 97 7.12 -11.43 10.48
C ARG A 97 6.67 -11.85 11.87
N GLY A 98 6.07 -13.04 11.96
CA GLY A 98 5.78 -13.66 13.26
C GLY A 98 4.92 -12.80 14.20
N THR A 99 5.18 -12.91 15.51
CA THR A 99 4.45 -12.11 16.51
C THR A 99 4.96 -10.67 16.50
N ASN A 100 4.06 -9.71 16.35
CA ASN A 100 4.41 -8.28 16.37
C ASN A 100 5.09 -7.93 17.71
N THR A 101 6.39 -7.62 17.68
CA THR A 101 7.13 -7.31 18.92
C THR A 101 7.04 -5.84 19.33
N ASN A 102 6.32 -5.02 18.56
CA ASN A 102 6.22 -3.59 18.78
C ASN A 102 4.79 -3.05 18.61
N SER A 103 4.63 -1.74 18.76
CA SER A 103 3.33 -1.06 18.69
C SER A 103 2.97 -0.55 17.29
N TYR A 104 3.81 -0.76 16.27
CA TYR A 104 3.52 -0.33 14.91
C TYR A 104 2.41 -1.18 14.30
N VAL A 105 1.49 -0.51 13.60
CA VAL A 105 0.40 -1.19 12.90
C VAL A 105 0.91 -1.91 11.66
N ARG A 106 0.58 -3.20 11.54
CA ARG A 106 0.90 -4.03 10.36
C ARG A 106 -0.22 -3.98 9.33
N ALA A 107 -0.32 -2.86 8.61
CA ALA A 107 -1.37 -2.67 7.60
C ALA A 107 -1.41 -3.77 6.53
N ALA A 108 -0.23 -4.27 6.12
CA ALA A 108 -0.09 -5.38 5.19
C ALA A 108 -0.10 -6.77 5.87
N GLY A 109 -0.13 -6.82 7.20
CA GLY A 109 -0.08 -8.03 8.00
C GLY A 109 1.33 -8.63 8.12
N GLN A 110 1.42 -9.95 8.23
CA GLN A 110 2.67 -10.67 8.49
C GLN A 110 3.02 -11.65 7.37
N LEU A 111 4.30 -11.74 7.04
CA LEU A 111 4.87 -12.73 6.12
C LEU A 111 5.12 -14.05 6.85
N ASN A 112 5.09 -15.12 6.07
CA ASN A 112 5.56 -16.44 6.48
C ASN A 112 6.97 -16.68 5.94
N VAL A 113 7.70 -17.64 6.51
CA VAL A 113 8.91 -18.20 5.91
C VAL A 113 8.67 -19.68 5.61
N GLN A 114 9.26 -20.17 4.52
CA GLN A 114 9.18 -21.57 4.17
C GLN A 114 9.72 -22.45 5.31
N GLY A 115 8.92 -23.39 5.77
CA GLY A 115 9.23 -24.26 6.91
C GLY A 115 8.53 -23.85 8.21
N ASP A 116 7.87 -22.69 8.26
CA ASP A 116 7.15 -22.23 9.45
C ASP A 116 5.82 -23.00 9.67
N GLY A 117 5.37 -23.81 8.70
CA GLY A 117 4.15 -24.64 8.80
C GLY A 117 2.83 -23.87 8.65
N VAL A 118 2.91 -22.58 8.32
CA VAL A 118 1.77 -21.66 8.15
C VAL A 118 1.71 -21.07 6.74
N GLU A 119 2.38 -21.69 5.76
CA GLU A 119 2.56 -21.18 4.40
C GLU A 119 1.23 -20.91 3.66
N GLY A 120 0.11 -21.50 4.12
CA GLY A 120 -1.23 -21.27 3.58
C GLY A 120 -1.93 -19.98 4.02
N THR A 121 -1.28 -19.17 4.86
CA THR A 121 -1.89 -17.97 5.50
C THR A 121 -1.45 -16.63 4.88
N GLY A 122 -0.56 -16.66 3.88
CA GLY A 122 -0.04 -15.46 3.24
C GLY A 122 1.10 -15.73 2.27
N HIS A 123 1.78 -14.66 1.87
CA HIS A 123 3.02 -14.74 1.12
C HIS A 123 4.14 -15.33 1.99
N THR A 124 4.87 -16.29 1.43
CA THR A 124 5.87 -17.08 2.14
C THR A 124 7.25 -16.85 1.52
N LEU A 125 8.15 -16.23 2.27
CA LEU A 125 9.53 -16.01 1.86
C LEU A 125 10.24 -17.36 1.65
N GLY A 126 11.06 -17.44 0.61
CA GLY A 126 11.73 -18.67 0.18
C GLY A 126 10.84 -19.64 -0.61
N SER A 127 9.51 -19.40 -0.68
CA SER A 127 8.64 -20.27 -1.47
C SER A 127 9.06 -20.27 -2.94
N THR A 128 9.35 -21.47 -3.46
CA THR A 128 9.67 -21.72 -4.86
C THR A 128 8.43 -22.06 -5.70
N ALA A 129 7.24 -22.04 -5.08
CA ALA A 129 5.99 -22.19 -5.80
C ALA A 129 5.88 -21.08 -6.85
N ALA A 130 5.54 -21.46 -8.09
CA ALA A 130 5.33 -20.50 -9.16
C ALA A 130 4.24 -19.50 -8.74
N PRO A 131 4.51 -18.19 -8.74
CA PRO A 131 3.47 -17.23 -8.47
C PRO A 131 2.45 -17.20 -9.60
N PRO A 132 1.21 -16.79 -9.34
CA PRO A 132 0.15 -16.88 -10.34
C PRO A 132 0.42 -16.05 -11.61
N GLY A 133 1.29 -15.05 -11.52
CA GLY A 133 1.66 -14.15 -12.60
C GLY A 133 3.16 -13.98 -12.72
N GLY A 134 3.96 -15.04 -12.60
CA GLY A 134 5.39 -14.94 -12.87
C GLY A 134 6.21 -16.15 -12.48
N THR A 135 7.51 -15.94 -12.35
CA THR A 135 8.46 -16.91 -11.80
C THR A 135 9.36 -16.19 -10.79
N TRP A 136 9.65 -16.86 -9.68
CA TRP A 136 10.65 -16.37 -8.74
C TRP A 136 12.02 -16.95 -9.14
N SER A 137 13.06 -16.13 -9.14
CA SER A 137 14.43 -16.64 -9.18
C SER A 137 14.76 -17.37 -7.87
N ASN A 138 15.68 -18.35 -7.92
CA ASN A 138 16.25 -18.97 -6.73
C ASN A 138 16.77 -17.86 -5.77
N PRO A 139 16.41 -17.86 -4.46
CA PRO A 139 15.79 -18.94 -3.68
C PRO A 139 14.29 -18.85 -3.43
N GLY A 140 13.49 -18.38 -4.39
CA GLY A 140 12.04 -18.23 -4.24
C GLY A 140 11.65 -16.82 -3.82
N LEU A 141 10.40 -16.60 -3.39
CA LEU A 141 9.88 -15.27 -3.04
C LEU A 141 10.80 -14.52 -2.05
N GLN A 142 11.20 -13.30 -2.39
CA GLN A 142 12.03 -12.40 -1.59
C GLN A 142 11.33 -11.06 -1.41
N CYS A 143 11.74 -10.28 -0.39
CA CYS A 143 11.25 -8.90 -0.18
C CYS A 143 11.39 -8.03 -1.44
N GLN A 144 12.49 -8.19 -2.19
CA GLN A 144 12.77 -7.39 -3.38
C GLN A 144 11.82 -7.64 -4.57
N HIS A 145 11.05 -8.73 -4.56
CA HIS A 145 10.07 -8.98 -5.61
C HIS A 145 8.86 -8.05 -5.49
N CYS A 146 8.68 -7.44 -4.31
CA CYS A 146 7.62 -6.51 -4.02
C CYS A 146 8.15 -5.10 -3.74
N HIS A 147 9.34 -4.98 -3.14
CA HIS A 147 9.92 -3.72 -2.70
C HIS A 147 11.24 -3.39 -3.40
N ASP A 148 11.49 -2.11 -3.66
CA ASP A 148 12.80 -1.63 -4.09
C ASP A 148 13.69 -1.39 -2.85
N PRO A 149 14.78 -2.16 -2.66
CA PRO A 149 15.66 -2.00 -1.51
C PRO A 149 16.41 -0.67 -1.50
N HIS A 150 16.49 0.03 -2.64
CA HIS A 150 17.12 1.34 -2.74
C HIS A 150 16.12 2.51 -2.70
N GLY A 151 14.85 2.19 -2.44
CA GLY A 151 13.75 3.14 -2.39
C GLY A 151 13.29 3.62 -3.75
N ASN A 152 12.07 4.15 -3.79
CA ASN A 152 11.50 4.79 -4.97
C ASN A 152 10.40 5.79 -4.57
N ALA A 153 9.63 6.29 -5.55
CA ALA A 153 8.57 7.25 -5.31
C ALA A 153 7.18 6.61 -5.07
N TYR A 154 7.09 5.28 -5.04
CA TYR A 154 5.84 4.54 -4.96
C TYR A 154 5.59 4.05 -3.56
N TYR A 155 4.31 4.05 -3.15
CA TYR A 155 3.86 3.71 -1.80
C TYR A 155 4.66 2.57 -1.18
N ARG A 156 5.30 2.83 -0.04
CA ARG A 156 6.13 1.84 0.70
C ARG A 156 7.22 1.16 -0.14
N ASN A 157 7.81 1.88 -1.07
CA ASN A 157 8.83 1.37 -2.00
C ASN A 157 8.36 0.20 -2.85
N LEU A 158 7.06 0.07 -3.12
CA LEU A 158 6.60 -0.99 -4.00
C LEU A 158 7.25 -0.86 -5.38
N VAL A 159 7.69 -1.98 -5.95
CA VAL A 159 8.27 -1.98 -7.30
C VAL A 159 7.18 -1.65 -8.33
N PRO A 160 7.49 -0.93 -9.42
CA PRO A 160 6.50 -0.61 -10.46
C PRO A 160 6.10 -1.80 -11.33
N ASN A 161 6.81 -2.94 -11.24
CA ASN A 161 6.63 -4.10 -12.11
C ASN A 161 6.52 -5.39 -11.27
N PRO A 162 5.43 -5.59 -10.51
CA PRO A 162 5.22 -6.81 -9.74
C PRO A 162 4.91 -7.99 -10.68
N GLY A 163 5.58 -9.12 -10.46
CA GLY A 163 5.37 -10.34 -11.25
C GLY A 163 5.68 -10.13 -12.74
N THR A 164 4.71 -10.39 -13.60
CA THR A 164 4.78 -10.14 -15.05
C THR A 164 4.14 -8.80 -15.44
N GLY A 165 3.58 -8.09 -14.47
CA GLY A 165 3.02 -6.76 -14.67
C GLY A 165 4.09 -5.73 -15.01
N SER A 166 3.78 -4.83 -15.93
CA SER A 166 4.64 -3.69 -16.28
C SER A 166 3.87 -2.39 -16.10
N GLY A 167 4.52 -1.38 -15.52
CA GLY A 167 3.93 -0.05 -15.30
C GLY A 167 2.79 -0.04 -14.29
N LYS A 168 2.72 -1.02 -13.40
CA LYS A 168 1.72 -1.12 -12.34
C LYS A 168 2.30 -0.56 -11.06
N TYR A 169 2.27 0.77 -10.91
CA TYR A 169 2.80 1.46 -9.75
C TYR A 169 1.69 1.93 -8.80
N VAL A 170 2.02 2.06 -7.52
CA VAL A 170 1.12 2.60 -6.49
C VAL A 170 1.59 3.99 -6.12
N THR A 171 1.02 5.03 -6.73
CA THR A 171 1.33 6.41 -6.35
C THR A 171 0.75 6.72 -4.98
N TYR A 172 1.41 7.60 -4.23
CA TYR A 172 0.88 8.09 -2.97
C TYR A 172 1.22 9.54 -2.71
N MET A 173 0.46 10.14 -1.79
CA MET A 173 0.73 11.46 -1.25
C MET A 173 0.58 11.47 0.27
N THR A 174 1.21 12.43 0.93
CA THR A 174 1.00 12.72 2.35
C THR A 174 0.18 13.99 2.55
N GLY A 175 -0.52 14.09 3.68
CA GLY A 175 -1.31 15.26 4.07
C GLY A 175 -2.81 15.09 3.85
N THR A 176 -3.59 16.06 4.34
CA THR A 176 -5.05 15.96 4.43
C THR A 176 -5.79 16.41 3.17
N THR A 177 -5.18 17.27 2.36
CA THR A 177 -5.78 17.75 1.10
C THR A 177 -5.49 16.75 0.00
N TYR A 178 -6.52 16.18 -0.64
CA TYR A 178 -6.37 15.21 -1.72
C TYR A 178 -6.37 15.88 -3.09
N SER A 179 -5.42 15.55 -3.97
CA SER A 179 -5.28 16.16 -5.30
C SER A 179 -6.05 15.46 -6.42
N GLY A 180 -6.70 14.32 -6.15
CA GLY A 180 -7.48 13.57 -7.15
C GLY A 180 -6.68 12.66 -8.08
N THR A 181 -5.38 12.46 -7.83
CA THR A 181 -4.47 11.76 -8.76
C THR A 181 -3.63 10.66 -8.13
N TYR A 182 -3.71 10.47 -6.81
CA TYR A 182 -2.90 9.49 -6.08
C TYR A 182 -3.74 8.29 -5.68
N ALA A 183 -3.17 7.09 -5.78
CA ALA A 183 -3.87 5.86 -5.43
C ALA A 183 -4.02 5.71 -3.91
N ILE A 184 -3.02 6.16 -3.16
CA ILE A 184 -3.02 6.16 -1.69
C ILE A 184 -2.83 7.60 -1.19
N GLN A 185 -3.60 7.98 -0.19
CA GLN A 185 -3.34 9.18 0.59
C GLN A 185 -3.07 8.77 2.03
N GLN A 186 -1.93 9.20 2.54
CA GLN A 186 -1.58 9.07 3.94
C GLN A 186 -1.80 10.42 4.64
N LEU A 187 -2.67 10.47 5.64
CA LEU A 187 -3.11 11.75 6.22
C LEU A 187 -2.00 12.43 7.03
N ALA A 188 -1.13 11.66 7.68
CA ALA A 188 0.01 12.13 8.46
C ALA A 188 1.22 11.18 8.32
N ASP A 189 2.43 11.72 8.36
CA ASP A 189 3.70 10.98 8.38
C ASP A 189 4.27 10.81 9.80
N THR A 190 3.67 11.47 10.78
CA THR A 190 4.09 11.48 12.17
C THR A 190 2.89 11.39 13.12
N PRO A 191 3.04 10.71 14.29
CA PRO A 191 4.17 9.89 14.70
C PRO A 191 4.24 8.55 13.94
N MET A 192 5.43 7.93 13.88
CA MET A 192 5.65 6.66 13.17
C MET A 192 4.71 5.54 13.66
N ALA A 193 4.36 5.54 14.95
CA ALA A 193 3.47 4.55 15.58
C ALA A 193 2.11 4.41 14.87
N THR A 194 1.57 5.53 14.36
CA THR A 194 0.26 5.58 13.69
C THR A 194 0.37 5.77 12.18
N HIS A 195 1.59 5.85 11.65
CA HIS A 195 1.87 6.11 10.24
C HIS A 195 1.15 5.10 9.33
N TYR A 196 1.05 3.85 9.77
CA TYR A 196 0.41 2.77 9.03
C TYR A 196 -0.97 2.36 9.57
N ALA A 197 -1.55 3.15 10.47
CA ALA A 197 -2.87 2.86 11.01
C ALA A 197 -3.95 2.96 9.92
N ALA A 198 -4.99 2.14 10.00
CA ALA A 198 -6.11 2.17 9.06
C ALA A 198 -6.80 3.54 9.00
N SER A 199 -6.83 4.27 10.12
CA SER A 199 -7.35 5.64 10.20
C SER A 199 -6.51 6.67 9.44
N ASN A 200 -5.23 6.37 9.19
CA ASN A 200 -4.28 7.27 8.55
C ASN A 200 -4.11 7.00 7.05
N ILE A 201 -4.47 5.81 6.57
CA ILE A 201 -4.34 5.41 5.17
C ILE A 201 -5.71 5.45 4.48
N ARG A 202 -5.82 6.25 3.43
CA ARG A 202 -6.97 6.29 2.54
C ARG A 202 -6.60 5.66 1.21
N TYR A 203 -7.34 4.63 0.82
CA TYR A 203 -7.27 4.05 -0.51
C TYR A 203 -8.18 4.89 -1.39
N ARG A 204 -7.60 5.61 -2.34
CA ARG A 204 -8.28 6.68 -3.05
C ARG A 204 -8.72 6.29 -4.44
N GLN A 205 -7.94 5.49 -5.15
CA GLN A 205 -8.23 5.35 -6.57
C GLN A 205 -7.84 4.00 -7.14
N THR A 206 -8.68 3.55 -8.06
CA THR A 206 -8.50 2.41 -8.97
C THR A 206 -8.33 2.90 -10.42
N GLN A 207 -8.76 4.12 -10.79
CA GLN A 207 -8.72 4.63 -12.17
C GLN A 207 -8.64 6.17 -12.29
N VAL A 208 -7.74 6.70 -13.15
CA VAL A 208 -7.77 8.08 -13.67
C VAL A 208 -7.88 7.94 -15.19
N SER A 209 -8.95 8.47 -15.79
CA SER A 209 -9.22 8.29 -17.22
C SER A 209 -9.31 6.79 -17.58
N SER A 210 -8.65 6.31 -18.64
CA SER A 210 -8.72 4.90 -19.08
C SER A 210 -7.64 3.99 -18.50
N THR A 211 -6.85 4.46 -17.54
CA THR A 211 -5.74 3.68 -16.95
C THR A 211 -6.00 3.38 -15.49
N ASP A 212 -6.03 2.08 -15.18
CA ASP A 212 -6.12 1.63 -13.80
C ASP A 212 -4.78 1.83 -13.10
N PHE A 213 -4.81 2.19 -11.82
CA PHE A 213 -3.62 2.31 -10.98
C PHE A 213 -4.01 2.17 -9.52
N GLY A 214 -3.03 1.88 -8.65
CA GLY A 214 -3.26 1.64 -7.24
C GLY A 214 -3.12 0.18 -6.84
N LEU A 215 -3.55 -0.16 -5.63
CA LEU A 215 -3.09 -1.41 -5.00
C LEU A 215 -3.67 -2.66 -5.69
N SER A 216 -4.95 -2.68 -6.06
CA SER A 216 -5.52 -3.82 -6.80
C SER A 216 -4.83 -4.02 -8.15
N GLU A 217 -4.56 -2.94 -8.86
CA GLU A 217 -3.87 -3.01 -10.14
C GLU A 217 -2.41 -3.45 -9.96
N TRP A 218 -1.72 -3.02 -8.92
CA TRP A 218 -0.41 -3.55 -8.55
C TRP A 218 -0.47 -5.06 -8.26
N CYS A 219 -1.43 -5.50 -7.44
CA CYS A 219 -1.64 -6.92 -7.14
C CYS A 219 -1.91 -7.75 -8.41
N SER A 220 -2.54 -7.14 -9.43
CA SER A 220 -2.88 -7.81 -10.70
C SER A 220 -1.66 -8.22 -11.53
N GLY A 221 -0.49 -7.62 -11.28
CA GLY A 221 0.77 -8.05 -11.89
C GLY A 221 1.17 -9.49 -11.52
N CYS A 222 0.76 -9.96 -10.34
CA CYS A 222 0.92 -11.36 -9.92
C CYS A 222 -0.41 -12.13 -9.91
N HIS A 223 -1.53 -11.47 -9.64
CA HIS A 223 -2.84 -12.11 -9.43
C HIS A 223 -3.85 -11.75 -10.53
N GLY A 224 -3.42 -11.70 -11.80
CA GLY A 224 -4.25 -11.22 -12.92
C GLY A 224 -5.63 -11.88 -13.03
N ASN A 225 -5.74 -13.19 -12.78
CA ASN A 225 -7.04 -13.90 -12.80
C ASN A 225 -8.01 -13.47 -11.69
N PHE A 226 -7.54 -12.77 -10.67
CA PHE A 226 -8.33 -12.27 -9.54
C PHE A 226 -8.59 -10.76 -9.62
N HIS A 227 -8.12 -10.09 -10.67
CA HIS A 227 -8.34 -8.66 -10.89
C HIS A 227 -9.24 -8.41 -12.11
N GLY A 228 -10.17 -7.47 -12.00
CA GLY A 228 -11.05 -7.12 -13.11
C GLY A 228 -12.32 -6.40 -12.67
N ALA A 229 -12.98 -5.79 -13.67
CA ALA A 229 -14.29 -5.17 -13.55
C ALA A 229 -15.41 -6.21 -13.51
N GLY A 230 -16.61 -5.78 -13.11
CA GLY A 230 -17.82 -6.57 -13.35
C GLY A 230 -17.91 -6.97 -14.84
N GLY A 231 -18.36 -8.19 -15.11
CA GLY A 231 -18.51 -8.69 -16.48
C GLY A 231 -17.22 -9.11 -17.18
N ALA A 232 -16.04 -8.86 -16.58
CA ALA A 232 -14.80 -9.43 -17.09
C ALA A 232 -14.88 -10.98 -17.03
N ALA A 233 -14.31 -11.66 -18.02
CA ALA A 233 -14.41 -13.13 -18.13
C ALA A 233 -13.97 -13.88 -16.87
N ASN A 234 -12.98 -13.35 -16.13
CA ASN A 234 -12.46 -13.92 -14.90
C ASN A 234 -13.21 -13.48 -13.62
N MET A 235 -14.03 -12.42 -13.70
CA MET A 235 -14.91 -11.96 -12.63
C MET A 235 -16.32 -12.55 -12.74
N GLY A 236 -16.77 -12.86 -13.96
CA GLY A 236 -18.14 -13.25 -14.25
C GLY A 236 -19.11 -12.07 -14.19
N GLY A 237 -20.40 -12.40 -14.13
CA GLY A 237 -21.52 -11.46 -14.13
C GLY A 237 -21.59 -10.46 -15.27
N SER A 238 -22.28 -9.35 -15.04
CA SER A 238 -22.34 -8.23 -15.97
C SER A 238 -21.51 -7.05 -15.45
N ALA A 239 -21.22 -6.09 -16.35
CA ALA A 239 -20.53 -4.85 -16.02
C ALA A 239 -21.20 -4.09 -14.87
N SER A 240 -22.52 -4.18 -14.80
CA SER A 240 -23.36 -3.51 -13.82
C SER A 240 -23.98 -4.51 -12.83
N GLY A 241 -23.28 -5.56 -12.40
CA GLY A 241 -23.85 -6.51 -11.42
C GLY A 241 -24.22 -7.88 -11.98
N ASP A 242 -24.57 -8.80 -11.08
CA ASP A 242 -25.16 -10.09 -11.45
C ASP A 242 -26.68 -9.96 -11.64
N THR A 243 -27.17 -10.37 -12.81
CA THR A 243 -28.59 -10.33 -13.22
C THR A 243 -29.32 -11.67 -12.98
N GLY A 244 -28.80 -12.52 -12.09
CA GLY A 244 -29.33 -13.84 -11.72
C GLY A 244 -29.05 -14.96 -12.74
N THR A 245 -28.81 -14.61 -14.01
CA THR A 245 -28.44 -15.56 -15.08
C THR A 245 -26.94 -15.65 -15.32
N THR A 246 -26.19 -14.67 -14.83
CA THR A 246 -24.73 -14.60 -14.90
C THR A 246 -24.23 -14.11 -13.54
N PRO A 247 -23.94 -15.01 -12.60
CA PRO A 247 -23.36 -14.63 -11.32
C PRO A 247 -21.92 -14.18 -11.44
N TRP A 248 -21.53 -13.27 -10.55
CA TRP A 248 -20.12 -13.00 -10.31
C TRP A 248 -19.47 -14.26 -9.72
N LEU A 249 -18.35 -14.65 -10.31
CA LEU A 249 -17.48 -15.71 -9.81
C LEU A 249 -16.65 -15.22 -8.62
N ARG A 250 -16.41 -13.90 -8.55
CA ARG A 250 -15.52 -13.21 -7.60
C ARG A 250 -16.00 -11.76 -7.44
N HIS A 251 -15.69 -11.12 -6.31
CA HIS A 251 -15.87 -9.68 -6.18
C HIS A 251 -15.03 -8.94 -7.23
N PRO A 252 -15.64 -8.07 -8.05
CA PRO A 252 -14.90 -7.13 -8.87
C PRO A 252 -13.98 -6.28 -7.98
N THR A 253 -12.78 -5.99 -8.49
CA THR A 253 -11.76 -5.23 -7.75
C THR A 253 -11.46 -3.87 -8.38
N ARG A 254 -12.32 -3.46 -9.32
CA ARG A 254 -12.38 -2.18 -10.02
C ARG A 254 -13.76 -1.99 -10.64
N ASP A 255 -14.11 -0.75 -10.92
CA ASP A 255 -15.26 -0.33 -11.75
C ASP A 255 -16.63 -0.82 -11.25
N VAL A 256 -16.75 -1.18 -9.97
CA VAL A 256 -18.03 -1.55 -9.34
C VAL A 256 -18.09 -0.91 -7.96
N THR A 257 -18.91 0.12 -7.88
CA THR A 257 -19.13 0.91 -6.67
C THR A 257 -20.14 0.26 -5.74
N MET A 258 -20.12 0.65 -4.47
CA MET A 258 -21.14 0.25 -3.51
C MET A 258 -22.53 0.77 -3.91
N ALA A 259 -22.62 1.93 -4.58
CA ALA A 259 -23.90 2.43 -5.11
C ALA A 259 -24.50 1.50 -6.19
N GLU A 260 -23.66 1.01 -7.10
CA GLU A 260 -24.07 -0.04 -8.06
C GLU A 260 -24.39 -1.35 -7.34
N GLY A 261 -23.65 -1.69 -6.28
CA GLY A 261 -23.98 -2.79 -5.39
C GLY A 261 -25.40 -2.70 -4.82
N VAL A 262 -25.85 -1.51 -4.38
CA VAL A 262 -27.23 -1.28 -3.91
C VAL A 262 -28.22 -1.49 -5.05
N ALA A 263 -27.99 -0.86 -6.20
CA ALA A 263 -28.90 -0.91 -7.34
C ALA A 263 -29.14 -2.35 -7.82
N ASN A 264 -28.12 -3.19 -7.70
CA ASN A 264 -28.14 -4.58 -8.16
C ASN A 264 -28.31 -5.61 -7.03
N GLN A 265 -28.62 -5.17 -5.81
CA GLN A 265 -28.89 -6.03 -4.65
C GLN A 265 -27.70 -6.94 -4.24
N HIS A 266 -26.47 -6.49 -4.47
CA HIS A 266 -25.23 -7.19 -4.10
C HIS A 266 -24.61 -6.67 -2.81
N ILE A 267 -25.24 -5.70 -2.15
CA ILE A 267 -24.91 -5.31 -0.78
C ILE A 267 -26.20 -5.12 0.00
N ASP A 268 -26.15 -5.31 1.32
CA ASP A 268 -27.19 -4.82 2.22
C ASP A 268 -26.96 -3.33 2.49
N PRO A 269 -27.74 -2.43 1.87
CA PRO A 269 -27.58 -0.99 2.10
C PRO A 269 -27.93 -0.59 3.53
N SER A 270 -28.80 -1.34 4.21
CA SER A 270 -29.21 -0.99 5.58
C SER A 270 -28.08 -1.20 6.58
N HIS A 271 -27.22 -2.19 6.34
CA HIS A 271 -26.09 -2.50 7.20
C HIS A 271 -24.82 -1.74 6.81
N TRP A 272 -24.38 -1.79 5.54
CA TRP A 272 -23.12 -1.12 5.15
C TRP A 272 -23.16 0.39 5.41
N PHE A 273 -24.28 1.06 5.15
CA PHE A 273 -24.41 2.51 5.35
C PHE A 273 -24.83 2.91 6.78
N SER A 274 -24.92 1.95 7.71
CA SER A 274 -25.19 2.21 9.13
C SER A 274 -23.95 2.71 9.88
N ALA A 275 -24.05 2.87 11.20
CA ALA A 275 -22.89 3.11 12.05
C ALA A 275 -22.29 1.75 12.46
N LEU A 276 -21.16 1.38 11.86
CA LEU A 276 -20.32 0.25 12.28
C LEU A 276 -19.18 0.76 13.17
N ALA A 277 -18.78 -0.02 14.17
CA ALA A 277 -17.70 0.36 15.08
C ALA A 277 -16.31 0.20 14.43
N SER A 278 -16.17 -0.79 13.55
CA SER A 278 -15.01 -1.00 12.67
C SER A 278 -15.49 -1.21 11.23
N ARG A 279 -14.58 -0.99 10.26
CA ARG A 279 -14.85 -1.19 8.84
C ARG A 279 -13.61 -1.72 8.14
N VAL A 280 -13.81 -2.74 7.31
CA VAL A 280 -12.79 -3.13 6.34
C VAL A 280 -12.42 -1.95 5.45
N PRO A 281 -11.14 -1.87 5.00
CA PRO A 281 -10.75 -0.82 4.09
C PRO A 281 -11.48 -0.98 2.76
N VAL A 282 -11.84 0.13 2.15
CA VAL A 282 -12.38 0.22 0.80
C VAL A 282 -11.65 1.31 0.05
N VAL A 283 -11.63 1.23 -1.28
CA VAL A 283 -11.27 2.38 -2.10
C VAL A 283 -12.39 3.41 -2.00
N SER A 284 -12.05 4.70 -1.89
CA SER A 284 -12.99 5.81 -1.83
C SER A 284 -12.35 7.06 -2.46
N PRO A 285 -12.65 7.38 -3.73
CA PRO A 285 -12.16 8.60 -4.39
C PRO A 285 -12.51 9.87 -3.62
N SER A 286 -13.76 10.00 -3.19
CA SER A 286 -14.28 11.10 -2.37
C SER A 286 -13.65 11.11 -0.98
N GLY A 287 -13.25 9.94 -0.46
CA GLY A 287 -12.77 9.74 0.91
C GLY A 287 -13.89 9.66 1.93
N THR A 288 -15.14 9.59 1.47
CA THR A 288 -16.31 9.49 2.34
C THR A 288 -16.68 8.02 2.48
N ILE A 289 -16.41 7.45 3.66
CA ILE A 289 -16.73 6.06 3.98
C ILE A 289 -17.75 6.05 5.12
N PRO A 290 -18.90 5.35 5.00
CA PRO A 290 -19.31 4.48 3.89
C PRO A 290 -19.89 5.21 2.66
N GLY A 291 -20.03 6.53 2.71
CA GLY A 291 -20.70 7.30 1.65
C GLY A 291 -22.22 7.27 1.83
N THR A 292 -22.97 7.40 0.73
CA THR A 292 -24.45 7.35 0.72
C THR A 292 -24.93 6.28 -0.26
N ALA A 293 -25.96 5.50 0.10
CA ALA A 293 -26.42 4.33 -0.67
C ALA A 293 -26.58 4.53 -2.18
N GLY A 294 -27.10 5.68 -2.63
CA GLY A 294 -27.31 5.96 -4.05
C GLY A 294 -26.13 6.62 -4.78
N THR A 295 -25.08 7.03 -4.05
CA THR A 295 -23.99 7.86 -4.62
C THR A 295 -22.61 7.52 -4.07
N SER A 296 -22.49 6.42 -3.31
CA SER A 296 -21.21 5.98 -2.75
C SER A 296 -20.28 5.54 -3.87
N ASP A 297 -19.12 6.16 -3.91
CA ASP A 297 -18.02 5.82 -4.81
C ASP A 297 -17.05 4.82 -4.18
N ASN A 298 -17.46 4.19 -3.08
CA ASN A 298 -16.63 3.19 -2.43
C ASN A 298 -16.56 1.92 -3.27
N GLU A 299 -15.41 1.27 -3.32
CA GLU A 299 -15.22 0.02 -4.06
C GLU A 299 -14.53 -1.01 -3.18
N VAL A 300 -14.96 -2.27 -3.31
CA VAL A 300 -14.20 -3.41 -2.79
C VAL A 300 -12.92 -3.54 -3.60
N PHE A 301 -11.81 -3.76 -2.92
CA PHE A 301 -10.50 -3.96 -3.55
C PHE A 301 -9.79 -5.13 -2.89
N CYS A 302 -8.64 -5.56 -3.41
CA CYS A 302 -7.95 -6.74 -2.85
C CYS A 302 -7.69 -6.61 -1.33
N GLY A 303 -7.37 -5.39 -0.87
CA GLY A 303 -7.09 -5.10 0.53
C GLY A 303 -8.32 -5.08 1.46
N SER A 304 -9.54 -5.07 0.92
CA SER A 304 -10.76 -5.12 1.74
C SER A 304 -10.88 -6.43 2.52
N CYS A 305 -10.43 -7.53 1.92
CA CYS A 305 -10.53 -8.85 2.54
C CYS A 305 -9.16 -9.50 2.78
N HIS A 306 -8.10 -9.02 2.11
CA HIS A 306 -6.78 -9.65 2.16
C HIS A 306 -5.69 -8.72 2.65
N LYS A 307 -4.77 -9.28 3.43
CA LYS A 307 -3.50 -8.68 3.80
C LYS A 307 -2.43 -9.05 2.79
N ALA A 308 -1.72 -8.05 2.27
CA ALA A 308 -0.73 -8.24 1.20
C ALA A 308 0.45 -9.12 1.60
N HIS A 309 0.89 -9.10 2.86
CA HIS A 309 1.88 -10.04 3.38
C HIS A 309 1.23 -11.33 3.86
N GLY A 310 0.11 -11.24 4.55
CA GLY A 310 -0.58 -12.38 5.14
C GLY A 310 -1.21 -12.03 6.49
N SER A 311 -1.88 -13.00 7.08
CA SER A 311 -2.54 -12.87 8.38
C SER A 311 -2.42 -14.20 9.13
N PRO A 312 -2.85 -14.33 10.39
CA PRO A 312 -3.03 -15.64 11.02
C PRO A 312 -4.07 -16.53 10.29
N ASN A 313 -4.92 -15.95 9.44
CA ASN A 313 -5.97 -16.66 8.73
C ASN A 313 -5.52 -17.12 7.34
N ARG A 314 -6.11 -18.22 6.86
CA ARG A 314 -5.83 -18.80 5.54
C ARG A 314 -6.01 -17.76 4.44
N LYS A 315 -5.11 -17.75 3.44
CA LYS A 315 -5.12 -16.82 2.30
C LYS A 315 -5.01 -15.33 2.70
N GLY A 316 -4.46 -15.04 3.87
CA GLY A 316 -4.29 -13.66 4.34
C GLY A 316 -5.60 -12.95 4.65
N LEU A 317 -6.65 -13.68 5.01
CA LEU A 317 -7.98 -13.11 5.21
C LEU A 317 -8.06 -12.22 6.46
N ILE A 318 -8.72 -11.08 6.31
CA ILE A 318 -9.12 -10.19 7.40
C ILE A 318 -10.39 -10.77 8.05
N PHE A 319 -10.32 -11.06 9.35
CA PHE A 319 -11.48 -11.40 10.16
C PHE A 319 -11.78 -10.21 11.06
N ASP A 320 -12.89 -9.53 10.82
CA ASP A 320 -13.24 -8.28 11.51
C ASP A 320 -14.64 -8.39 12.11
N ASP A 321 -14.80 -7.96 13.36
CA ASP A 321 -16.10 -7.86 14.02
C ASP A 321 -16.56 -6.41 14.01
N GLU A 322 -17.60 -6.11 13.24
CA GLU A 322 -18.08 -4.74 13.05
C GLU A 322 -18.70 -4.11 14.30
N THR A 323 -18.91 -4.90 15.35
CA THR A 323 -19.47 -4.46 16.63
C THR A 323 -18.40 -3.90 17.58
N THR A 324 -17.13 -4.11 17.27
CA THR A 324 -15.99 -3.62 18.05
C THR A 324 -15.32 -2.45 17.32
N ALA A 325 -14.60 -1.61 18.07
CA ALA A 325 -13.87 -0.49 17.46
C ALA A 325 -12.51 -0.91 16.86
N THR A 326 -12.10 -2.17 17.04
CA THR A 326 -10.77 -2.64 16.68
C THR A 326 -10.86 -3.39 15.36
N LEU A 327 -10.15 -2.92 14.34
CA LEU A 327 -10.05 -3.67 13.08
C LEU A 327 -9.31 -4.99 13.31
N GLU A 328 -9.79 -6.07 12.69
CA GLU A 328 -9.19 -7.42 12.69
C GLU A 328 -9.32 -8.21 14.01
N ASP A 329 -10.36 -7.97 14.80
CA ASP A 329 -10.65 -8.74 16.02
C ASP A 329 -11.77 -9.77 15.87
N GLY A 330 -12.22 -9.99 14.63
CA GLY A 330 -13.21 -11.00 14.29
C GLY A 330 -12.67 -12.42 14.45
N THR A 331 -13.60 -13.36 14.65
CA THR A 331 -13.30 -14.79 14.80
C THR A 331 -13.58 -15.60 13.53
N SER A 332 -14.26 -14.99 12.55
CA SER A 332 -14.60 -15.66 11.30
C SER A 332 -14.67 -14.69 10.12
N MET A 333 -14.48 -15.23 8.91
CA MET A 333 -14.70 -14.48 7.67
C MET A 333 -16.17 -14.02 7.52
N LEU A 334 -17.11 -14.72 8.15
CA LEU A 334 -18.53 -14.37 8.03
C LEU A 334 -18.80 -12.98 8.60
N GLN A 335 -18.19 -12.62 9.72
CA GLN A 335 -18.33 -11.28 10.32
C GLN A 335 -17.81 -10.20 9.36
N THR A 336 -16.63 -10.41 8.77
CA THR A 336 -16.10 -9.52 7.70
C THR A 336 -17.06 -9.40 6.52
N CYS A 337 -17.64 -10.51 6.06
CA CYS A 337 -18.60 -10.49 4.96
C CYS A 337 -19.90 -9.75 5.32
N GLN A 338 -20.36 -9.88 6.56
CA GLN A 338 -21.60 -9.28 7.06
C GLN A 338 -21.57 -7.76 7.01
N GLN A 339 -20.40 -7.12 7.06
CA GLN A 339 -20.26 -5.68 6.85
C GLN A 339 -20.92 -5.17 5.55
N CYS A 340 -20.91 -5.99 4.49
CA CYS A 340 -21.53 -5.66 3.21
C CYS A 340 -22.72 -6.57 2.85
N HIS A 341 -22.75 -7.79 3.38
CA HIS A 341 -23.72 -8.84 3.01
C HIS A 341 -24.50 -9.33 4.24
N TYR A 342 -24.97 -8.40 5.06
CA TYR A 342 -25.77 -8.74 6.23
C TYR A 342 -27.08 -9.42 5.79
N GLN A 343 -27.25 -10.68 6.19
CA GLN A 343 -28.40 -11.53 5.91
C GLN A 343 -28.92 -12.12 7.21
#